data_AF-A0A4Q5R4N7-F1
#
_entry.id   AF-A0A4Q5R4N7-F1
#
_cell.length_a   1.000
_cell.length_b   1.000
_cell.length_c   1.000
_cell.angle_alpha   90.00
_cell.angle_beta   90.00
_cell.angle_gamma   90.00
#
_symmetry.space_group_name_H-M   'P 1'
#
loop_
_entity.id
_entity.type
_entity.pdbx_description
1 polymer ?
#
loop_
_entity_poly.entity_id
_entity_poly.type
_entity_poly.pdbx_seq_one_letter_code
_entity_poly.pdbx_strand_id
1 'polypeptide(L)'
;FDPLQQGESLADVGTHLVDLVQWEFFPEQTLDYKTDIVLGKSRAWYTPLTLSQFTAITKKDSFPDYISKYVVKDSILQTHGNNEVNYTIKGVHARVIARWDYQAREGGDTHYSVAKGSRSHIIIKQGKEENFQPTLYIKPVKTGDADFAAALNGAVSKLTATYPGIGVEKHTNGFRVVIPDSFKVGHEAHFGQVMERYLSYLKQGSLPAWEIPNMLAKYYITTQSVKTATVDK
;
A
#
# COMPACT_ATOMS: atom_id res chain seq x y z
N PHE A 1 -9.58 13.92 -10.85
CA PHE A 1 -10.66 14.45 -10.00
C PHE A 1 -12.03 13.83 -10.28
N ASP A 2 -12.33 13.43 -11.52
CA ASP A 2 -13.52 12.63 -11.82
C ASP A 2 -13.23 11.13 -11.62
N PRO A 3 -13.92 10.42 -10.69
CA PRO A 3 -13.71 8.99 -10.48
C PRO A 3 -14.11 8.14 -11.69
N LEU A 4 -14.92 8.67 -12.63
CA LEU A 4 -15.25 7.94 -13.87
C LEU A 4 -14.12 7.94 -14.89
N GLN A 5 -13.12 8.82 -14.73
CA GLN A 5 -11.94 8.90 -15.60
C GLN A 5 -10.70 8.35 -14.92
N GLN A 6 -10.46 8.73 -13.65
CA GLN A 6 -9.29 8.29 -12.88
C GLN A 6 -9.51 6.93 -12.20
N GLY A 7 -10.75 6.62 -11.80
CA GLY A 7 -11.05 5.62 -10.78
C GLY A 7 -11.07 6.22 -9.37
N GLU A 8 -11.70 5.50 -8.45
CA GLU A 8 -11.61 5.77 -7.00
C GLU A 8 -10.28 5.26 -6.43
N SER A 9 -9.82 5.81 -5.30
CA SER A 9 -8.45 5.56 -4.82
C SER A 9 -8.13 4.10 -4.49
N LEU A 10 -9.14 3.29 -4.13
CA LEU A 10 -8.93 1.85 -3.95
C LEU A 10 -8.69 1.11 -5.28
N ALA A 11 -9.32 1.54 -6.37
CA ALA A 11 -9.08 1.01 -7.72
C ALA A 11 -7.87 1.64 -8.43
N ASP A 12 -7.28 2.67 -7.82
CA ASP A 12 -6.03 3.32 -8.23
C ASP A 12 -4.87 2.84 -7.33
N VAL A 13 -4.33 3.68 -6.43
CA VAL A 13 -3.21 3.35 -5.53
C VAL A 13 -3.49 2.13 -4.65
N GLY A 14 -4.75 1.88 -4.29
CA GLY A 14 -5.15 0.70 -3.54
C GLY A 14 -4.82 -0.62 -4.23
N THR A 15 -4.63 -0.63 -5.55
CA THR A 15 -4.14 -1.81 -6.28
C THR A 15 -2.76 -2.24 -5.79
N HIS A 16 -1.83 -1.31 -5.55
CA HIS A 16 -0.51 -1.63 -5.00
C HIS A 16 -0.61 -2.21 -3.60
N LEU A 17 -1.47 -1.65 -2.75
CA LEU A 17 -1.61 -2.11 -1.37
C LEU A 17 -2.20 -3.52 -1.28
N VAL A 18 -3.19 -3.83 -2.12
CA VAL A 18 -3.74 -5.18 -2.23
C VAL A 18 -2.71 -6.16 -2.80
N ASP A 19 -1.93 -5.73 -3.82
CA ASP A 19 -0.85 -6.53 -4.41
C ASP A 19 0.22 -6.89 -3.36
N LEU A 20 0.68 -5.91 -2.57
CA LEU A 20 1.66 -6.15 -1.50
C LEU A 20 1.16 -7.14 -0.46
N VAL A 21 -0.11 -7.08 -0.05
CA VAL A 21 -0.68 -8.08 0.87
C VAL A 21 -0.57 -9.49 0.28
N GLN A 22 -0.87 -9.66 -1.00
CA GLN A 22 -0.78 -10.95 -1.68
C GLN A 22 0.68 -11.41 -1.83
N TRP A 23 1.53 -10.51 -2.32
CA TRP A 23 2.91 -10.82 -2.70
C TRP A 23 3.83 -11.06 -1.49
N GLU A 24 3.66 -10.29 -0.42
CA GLU A 24 4.50 -10.40 0.79
C GLU A 24 4.09 -11.56 1.69
N PHE A 25 2.78 -11.85 1.81
CA PHE A 25 2.26 -12.80 2.80
C PHE A 25 1.73 -14.11 2.20
N PHE A 26 1.59 -14.18 0.88
CA PHE A 26 1.25 -15.40 0.13
C PHE A 26 2.20 -15.59 -1.06
N PRO A 27 3.54 -15.53 -0.84
CA PRO A 27 4.51 -15.51 -1.92
C PRO A 27 4.38 -16.75 -2.81
N GLU A 28 4.31 -16.51 -4.12
CA GLU A 28 4.19 -17.52 -5.18
C GLU A 28 2.94 -18.42 -5.09
N GLN A 29 2.00 -18.12 -4.20
CA GLN A 29 0.74 -18.84 -4.11
C GLN A 29 -0.24 -18.30 -5.14
N THR A 30 -0.86 -19.22 -5.89
CA THR A 30 -2.00 -18.89 -6.75
C THR A 30 -3.24 -18.64 -5.90
N LEU A 31 -3.95 -17.55 -6.19
CA LEU A 31 -5.19 -17.17 -5.53
C LEU A 31 -6.38 -17.35 -6.47
N ASP A 32 -7.41 -18.05 -6.01
CA ASP A 32 -8.73 -18.02 -6.67
C ASP A 32 -9.61 -16.98 -5.97
N TYR A 33 -9.88 -15.88 -6.67
CA TYR A 33 -10.68 -14.77 -6.14
C TYR A 33 -12.11 -15.16 -5.74
N LYS A 34 -12.63 -16.30 -6.23
CA LYS A 34 -13.97 -16.79 -5.90
C LYS A 34 -14.02 -17.55 -4.58
N THR A 35 -12.93 -18.20 -4.19
CA THR A 35 -12.89 -19.08 -3.00
C THR A 35 -11.97 -18.58 -1.91
N ASP A 36 -10.86 -17.93 -2.28
CA ASP A 36 -9.85 -17.48 -1.34
C ASP A 36 -10.15 -16.09 -0.77
N ILE A 37 -11.00 -15.30 -1.44
CA ILE A 37 -11.30 -13.93 -1.05
C ILE A 37 -12.73 -13.79 -0.54
N VAL A 38 -12.88 -13.30 0.70
CA VAL A 38 -14.17 -12.89 1.25
C VAL A 38 -14.14 -11.40 1.53
N LEU A 39 -14.92 -10.63 0.77
CA LEU A 39 -15.04 -9.18 0.97
C LEU A 39 -15.82 -8.88 2.24
N GLY A 40 -15.29 -7.96 3.04
CA GLY A 40 -15.94 -7.40 4.21
C GLY A 40 -16.46 -5.99 3.93
N LYS A 41 -16.45 -5.15 4.97
CA LYS A 41 -16.93 -3.77 4.86
C LYS A 41 -15.94 -2.90 4.09
N SER A 42 -16.49 -2.13 3.16
CA SER A 42 -15.78 -1.12 2.40
C SER A 42 -16.43 0.25 2.61
N ARG A 43 -15.62 1.30 2.66
CA ARG A 43 -16.08 2.68 2.80
C ARG A 43 -15.32 3.62 1.90
N ALA A 44 -15.96 4.72 1.54
CA ALA A 44 -15.37 5.81 0.78
C ALA A 44 -15.70 7.14 1.49
N TRP A 45 -14.83 8.13 1.36
CA TRP A 45 -15.10 9.47 1.88
C TRP A 45 -14.36 10.53 1.07
N TYR A 46 -14.90 11.74 1.11
CA TYR A 46 -14.38 12.83 0.29
C TYR A 46 -13.20 13.56 0.93
N THR A 47 -12.23 13.95 0.10
CA THR A 47 -11.32 15.05 0.45
C THR A 47 -11.88 16.35 -0.14
N PRO A 48 -12.29 17.31 0.69
CA PRO A 48 -12.75 18.60 0.20
C PRO A 48 -11.58 19.39 -0.40
N LEU A 49 -11.79 19.92 -1.59
CA LEU A 49 -10.82 20.72 -2.33
C LEU A 49 -11.45 22.06 -2.71
N THR A 50 -10.89 23.18 -2.26
CA THR A 50 -11.39 24.50 -2.63
C THR A 50 -11.09 24.80 -4.10
N LEU A 51 -11.83 25.74 -4.69
CA LEU A 51 -11.51 26.23 -6.04
C LEU A 51 -10.06 26.72 -6.15
N SER A 52 -9.56 27.47 -5.16
CA SER A 52 -8.16 27.94 -5.14
C SER A 52 -7.14 26.80 -5.15
N GLN A 53 -7.39 25.74 -4.39
CA GLN A 53 -6.55 24.53 -4.38
C GLN A 53 -6.63 23.78 -5.71
N PHE A 54 -7.83 23.66 -6.27
CA PHE A 54 -8.03 23.08 -7.60
C PHE A 54 -7.29 23.86 -8.69
N THR A 55 -7.37 25.19 -8.68
CA THR A 55 -6.63 26.07 -9.59
C THR A 55 -5.13 25.94 -9.41
N ALA A 56 -4.64 25.81 -8.17
CA ALA A 56 -3.21 25.63 -7.90
C ALA A 56 -2.66 24.36 -8.57
N ILE A 57 -3.41 23.24 -8.53
CA ILE A 57 -3.01 21.95 -9.11
C ILE A 57 -3.24 21.90 -10.62
N THR A 58 -4.41 22.34 -11.09
CA THR A 58 -4.85 22.12 -12.48
C THR A 58 -4.58 23.29 -13.42
N LYS A 59 -4.30 24.47 -12.86
CA LYS A 59 -4.24 25.76 -13.57
C LYS A 59 -5.55 26.16 -14.25
N LYS A 60 -6.69 25.64 -13.78
CA LYS A 60 -8.04 26.01 -14.22
C LYS A 60 -8.72 26.89 -13.18
N ASP A 61 -9.32 27.99 -13.61
CA ASP A 61 -9.94 28.98 -12.71
C ASP A 61 -11.40 28.64 -12.34
N SER A 62 -11.93 27.55 -12.89
CA SER A 62 -13.27 27.03 -12.61
C SER A 62 -13.28 25.50 -12.62
N PHE A 63 -14.27 24.89 -11.96
CA PHE A 63 -14.51 23.46 -12.07
C PHE A 63 -15.11 23.13 -13.45
N PRO A 64 -14.52 22.20 -14.22
CA PRO A 64 -15.10 21.74 -15.46
C PRO A 64 -16.49 21.11 -15.26
N ASP A 65 -17.37 21.26 -16.25
CA ASP A 65 -18.78 20.82 -16.17
C ASP A 65 -18.93 19.35 -15.78
N TYR A 66 -18.05 18.46 -16.26
CA TYR A 66 -18.15 17.02 -15.99
C TYR A 66 -17.92 16.62 -14.52
N ILE A 67 -17.32 17.49 -13.70
CA ILE A 67 -17.18 17.27 -12.24
C ILE A 67 -18.12 18.15 -11.40
N SER A 68 -18.94 19.00 -12.03
CA SER A 68 -19.84 19.92 -11.32
C SER A 68 -20.78 19.22 -10.33
N LYS A 69 -21.21 17.98 -10.64
CA LYS A 69 -22.03 17.12 -9.76
C LYS A 69 -21.38 16.78 -8.41
N TYR A 70 -20.08 16.97 -8.27
CA TYR A 70 -19.33 16.75 -7.02
C TYR A 70 -18.98 18.07 -6.31
N VAL A 71 -19.44 19.21 -6.83
CA VAL A 71 -19.23 20.52 -6.21
C VAL A 71 -20.37 20.81 -5.24
N VAL A 72 -20.00 21.23 -4.04
CA VAL A 72 -20.94 21.64 -2.98
C VAL A 72 -20.61 23.06 -2.53
N LYS A 73 -21.64 23.78 -2.06
CA LYS A 73 -21.51 25.18 -1.58
C LYS A 73 -20.80 26.08 -2.63
N ASP A 74 -21.04 25.80 -3.90
CA ASP A 74 -20.54 26.51 -5.10
C ASP A 74 -19.01 26.59 -5.29
N SER A 75 -18.21 26.12 -4.32
CA SER A 75 -16.77 26.42 -4.25
C SER A 75 -15.90 25.28 -3.72
N ILE A 76 -16.50 24.16 -3.30
CA ILE A 76 -15.80 23.01 -2.73
C ILE A 76 -16.08 21.78 -3.57
N LEU A 77 -15.04 21.20 -4.17
CA LEU A 77 -15.10 19.92 -4.84
C LEU A 77 -14.92 18.79 -3.81
N GLN A 78 -15.90 17.88 -3.73
CA GLN A 78 -15.81 16.65 -2.96
C GLN A 78 -15.08 15.57 -3.77
N THR A 79 -13.76 15.44 -3.57
CA THR A 79 -12.94 14.50 -4.35
C THR A 79 -13.01 13.06 -3.84
N HIS A 80 -13.03 12.08 -4.73
CA HIS A 80 -13.16 10.64 -4.43
C HIS A 80 -11.81 9.98 -4.08
N GLY A 81 -10.99 10.69 -3.32
CA GLY A 81 -9.60 10.34 -3.08
C GLY A 81 -9.37 9.28 -1.99
N ASN A 82 -10.42 8.84 -1.28
CA ASN A 82 -10.22 7.98 -0.11
C ASN A 82 -11.18 6.79 -0.07
N ASN A 83 -10.58 5.63 0.17
CA ASN A 83 -11.30 4.38 0.30
C ASN A 83 -10.62 3.47 1.32
N GLU A 84 -11.42 2.61 1.91
CA GLU A 84 -10.95 1.52 2.77
C GLU A 84 -11.72 0.24 2.42
N VAL A 85 -11.01 -0.89 2.47
CA VAL A 85 -11.60 -2.23 2.40
C VAL A 85 -11.08 -3.08 3.55
N ASN A 86 -11.98 -3.84 4.16
CA ASN A 86 -11.67 -4.97 5.02
C ASN A 86 -12.07 -6.25 4.28
N TYR A 87 -11.21 -7.26 4.26
CA TYR A 87 -11.48 -8.54 3.59
C TYR A 87 -10.71 -9.68 4.28
N THR A 88 -10.98 -10.92 3.88
CA THR A 88 -10.10 -12.05 4.17
C THR A 88 -9.51 -12.62 2.89
N ILE A 89 -8.28 -13.11 3.01
CA ILE A 89 -7.55 -13.83 1.98
C ILE A 89 -7.06 -15.14 2.60
N LYS A 90 -7.55 -16.28 2.10
CA LYS A 90 -7.29 -17.62 2.65
C LYS A 90 -7.50 -17.68 4.17
N GLY A 91 -8.55 -17.02 4.66
CA GLY A 91 -8.89 -16.95 6.08
C GLY A 91 -8.10 -15.92 6.92
N VAL A 92 -7.11 -15.23 6.34
CA VAL A 92 -6.35 -14.18 7.04
C VAL A 92 -7.02 -12.82 6.81
N HIS A 93 -7.27 -12.07 7.87
CA HIS A 93 -7.82 -10.72 7.79
C HIS A 93 -6.83 -9.72 7.23
N ALA A 94 -7.27 -8.95 6.24
CA ALA A 94 -6.53 -7.84 5.65
C ALA A 94 -7.38 -6.56 5.67
N ARG A 95 -6.69 -5.43 5.83
CA ARG A 95 -7.28 -4.09 5.78
C ARG A 95 -6.37 -3.19 4.95
N VAL A 96 -6.94 -2.53 3.97
CA VAL A 96 -6.25 -1.60 3.08
C VAL A 96 -6.96 -0.25 3.13
N ILE A 97 -6.18 0.82 3.22
CA ILE A 97 -6.67 2.20 3.22
C ILE A 97 -5.84 2.99 2.22
N ALA A 98 -6.49 3.56 1.21
CA ALA A 98 -5.87 4.48 0.26
C ALA A 98 -6.44 5.88 0.49
N ARG A 99 -5.57 6.90 0.53
CA ARG A 99 -5.94 8.28 0.84
C ARG A 99 -5.22 9.26 -0.05
N TRP A 100 -5.94 10.31 -0.43
CA TRP A 100 -5.43 11.47 -1.13
C TRP A 100 -5.89 12.74 -0.43
N ASP A 101 -4.95 13.38 0.25
CA ASP A 101 -5.12 14.75 0.76
C ASP A 101 -4.64 15.76 -0.29
N TYR A 102 -5.07 17.02 -0.19
CA TYR A 102 -4.63 18.10 -1.10
C TYR A 102 -3.10 18.26 -1.13
N GLN A 103 -2.47 18.18 0.04
CA GLN A 103 -1.03 18.33 0.21
C GLN A 103 -0.56 17.57 1.45
N ALA A 104 0.70 17.15 1.46
CA ALA A 104 1.34 16.61 2.65
C ALA A 104 1.42 17.69 3.75
N ARG A 105 0.81 17.43 4.90
CA ARG A 105 0.82 18.38 6.03
C ARG A 105 2.14 18.42 6.79
N GLU A 106 2.87 17.29 6.82
CA GLU A 106 4.05 17.13 7.67
C GLU A 106 5.39 17.15 6.89
N GLY A 107 5.36 17.23 5.56
CA GLY A 107 6.58 17.37 4.73
C GLY A 107 6.74 16.32 3.62
N GLY A 108 5.98 15.22 3.65
CA GLY A 108 5.97 14.22 2.59
C GLY A 108 4.84 13.21 2.73
N ASP A 109 4.76 12.28 1.77
CA ASP A 109 3.80 11.18 1.80
C ASP A 109 4.10 10.24 2.97
N THR A 110 3.05 9.64 3.52
CA THR A 110 3.15 8.74 4.67
C THR A 110 2.67 7.34 4.33
N HIS A 111 3.29 6.36 4.98
CA HIS A 111 2.90 4.96 4.86
C HIS A 111 3.02 4.28 6.23
N TYR A 112 2.03 3.44 6.53
CA TYR A 112 2.03 2.59 7.70
C TYR A 112 1.45 1.23 7.33
N SER A 113 2.19 0.17 7.64
CA SER A 113 1.69 -1.20 7.53
C SER A 113 2.09 -2.00 8.76
N VAL A 114 1.26 -2.99 9.09
CA VAL A 114 1.56 -3.94 10.17
C VAL A 114 1.06 -5.33 9.79
N ALA A 115 1.98 -6.28 9.76
CA ALA A 115 1.69 -7.70 9.64
C ALA A 115 1.90 -8.37 10.99
N LYS A 116 0.89 -9.10 11.46
CA LYS A 116 0.89 -9.72 12.79
C LYS A 116 1.19 -11.20 12.68
N GLY A 117 2.42 -11.59 13.02
CA GLY A 117 2.79 -12.99 13.24
C GLY A 117 2.59 -13.42 14.69
N SER A 118 2.68 -14.72 14.94
CA SER A 118 2.54 -15.29 16.29
C SER A 118 3.71 -14.94 17.22
N ARG A 119 4.89 -14.62 16.67
CA ARG A 119 6.11 -14.29 17.43
C ARG A 119 6.44 -12.81 17.42
N SER A 120 6.13 -12.13 16.33
CA SER A 120 6.45 -10.71 16.13
C SER A 120 5.47 -10.05 15.18
N HIS A 121 5.42 -8.73 15.26
CA HIS A 121 4.82 -7.89 14.23
C HIS A 121 5.92 -7.29 13.36
N ILE A 122 5.71 -7.35 12.05
CA ILE A 122 6.51 -6.62 11.06
C ILE A 122 5.78 -5.32 10.76
N ILE A 123 6.47 -4.18 10.92
CA ILE A 123 5.85 -2.85 10.84
C ILE A 123 6.68 -1.99 9.90
N ILE A 124 6.06 -1.41 8.88
CA ILE A 124 6.70 -0.33 8.09
C ILE A 124 6.11 0.99 8.58
N LYS A 125 6.99 1.95 8.84
CA LYS A 125 6.61 3.34 9.06
C LYS A 125 7.34 4.25 8.11
N GLN A 126 6.61 5.23 7.59
CA GLN A 126 7.12 6.34 6.82
C GLN A 126 6.36 7.58 7.28
N GLY A 127 6.90 8.26 8.28
CA GLY A 127 6.35 9.52 8.77
C GLY A 127 7.47 10.50 9.10
N LYS A 128 7.11 11.56 9.82
CA LYS A 128 8.05 12.59 10.25
C LYS A 128 9.21 12.02 11.07
N GLU A 129 8.95 11.05 11.95
CA GLU A 129 9.97 10.38 12.78
C GLU A 129 11.02 9.65 11.92
N GLU A 130 10.62 9.16 10.75
CA GLU A 130 11.50 8.46 9.80
C GLU A 130 11.99 9.37 8.66
N ASN A 131 11.80 10.70 8.76
CA ASN A 131 12.10 11.67 7.71
C ASN A 131 11.45 11.32 6.35
N PHE A 132 10.23 10.78 6.40
CA PHE A 132 9.46 10.32 5.23
C PHE A 132 10.18 9.24 4.40
N GLN A 133 11.11 8.49 5.02
CA GLN A 133 11.73 7.31 4.42
C GLN A 133 11.12 6.04 5.02
N PRO A 134 10.65 5.09 4.19
CA PRO A 134 10.10 3.85 4.71
C PRO A 134 11.15 3.08 5.51
N THR A 135 10.81 2.82 6.77
CA THR A 135 11.68 2.14 7.73
C THR A 135 10.97 0.91 8.28
N LEU A 136 11.69 -0.21 8.28
CA LEU A 136 11.19 -1.51 8.72
C LEU A 136 11.51 -1.74 10.20
N TYR A 137 10.50 -2.10 10.97
CA TYR A 137 10.58 -2.42 12.38
C TYR A 137 10.05 -3.81 12.67
N ILE A 138 10.63 -4.45 13.68
CA ILE A 138 10.25 -5.77 14.16
C ILE A 138 9.96 -5.67 15.64
N LYS A 139 8.70 -5.89 16.02
CA LYS A 139 8.24 -5.83 17.41
C LYS A 139 7.91 -7.23 17.92
N PRO A 140 8.55 -7.75 18.97
CA PRO A 140 8.16 -9.02 19.56
C PRO A 140 6.74 -8.95 20.14
N VAL A 141 6.00 -10.05 20.04
CA VAL A 141 4.66 -10.18 20.68
C VAL A 141 4.82 -10.29 22.19
N LYS A 142 5.79 -11.09 22.66
CA LYS A 142 6.10 -11.25 24.08
C LYS A 142 7.13 -10.22 24.53
N THR A 143 6.72 -9.30 25.39
CA THR A 143 7.64 -8.35 26.04
C THR A 143 8.63 -9.08 26.94
N GLY A 144 9.91 -8.70 26.87
CA GLY A 144 10.95 -9.29 27.71
C GLY A 144 11.39 -10.70 27.30
N ASP A 145 11.09 -11.13 26.08
CA ASP A 145 11.64 -12.38 25.53
C ASP A 145 13.17 -12.25 25.36
N ALA A 146 13.92 -12.91 26.25
CA ALA A 146 15.37 -12.84 26.33
C ALA A 146 16.05 -13.44 25.09
N ASP A 147 15.41 -14.42 24.44
CA ASP A 147 15.98 -15.15 23.31
C ASP A 147 15.64 -14.48 21.97
N PHE A 148 14.65 -13.59 21.95
CA PHE A 148 14.17 -12.97 20.72
C PHE A 148 15.26 -12.20 19.97
N ALA A 149 16.09 -11.45 20.68
CA ALA A 149 17.16 -10.66 20.07
C ALA A 149 18.19 -11.56 19.36
N ALA A 150 18.59 -12.66 19.97
CA ALA A 150 19.52 -13.62 19.39
C ALA A 150 18.89 -14.33 18.18
N ALA A 151 17.63 -14.78 18.30
CA ALA A 151 16.90 -15.40 17.21
C ALA A 151 16.71 -14.45 16.01
N LEU A 152 16.40 -13.17 16.27
CA LEU A 152 16.25 -12.16 15.23
C LEU A 152 17.58 -11.89 14.52
N ASN A 153 18.67 -11.69 15.26
CA ASN A 153 19.99 -11.52 14.66
C ASN A 153 20.35 -12.71 13.79
N GLY A 154 20.16 -13.94 14.28
CA GLY A 154 20.41 -15.15 13.50
C GLY A 154 19.57 -15.25 12.22
N ALA A 155 18.30 -14.80 12.24
CA ALA A 155 17.46 -14.75 11.05
C ALA A 155 17.95 -13.70 10.04
N VAL A 156 18.27 -12.48 10.49
CA VAL A 156 18.75 -11.39 9.63
C VAL A 156 20.13 -11.69 9.07
N SER A 157 21.03 -12.31 9.84
CA SER A 157 22.35 -12.73 9.34
C SER A 157 22.25 -13.66 8.13
N LYS A 158 21.24 -14.53 8.07
CA LYS A 158 21.03 -15.40 6.89
C LYS A 158 20.63 -14.61 5.64
N LEU A 159 19.91 -13.51 5.82
CA LEU A 159 19.47 -12.65 4.72
C LEU A 159 20.61 -11.82 4.13
N THR A 160 21.74 -11.67 4.83
CA THR A 160 22.90 -10.89 4.34
C THR A 160 23.54 -11.48 3.09
N ALA A 161 23.33 -12.78 2.80
CA ALA A 161 23.75 -13.41 1.56
C ALA A 161 23.04 -12.83 0.33
N THR A 162 21.77 -12.42 0.48
CA THR A 162 20.95 -11.80 -0.57
C THR A 162 20.97 -10.28 -0.49
N TYR A 163 21.01 -9.74 0.72
CA TYR A 163 21.00 -8.31 0.99
C TYR A 163 22.21 -7.92 1.84
N PRO A 164 23.41 -7.80 1.24
CA PRO A 164 24.63 -7.48 1.99
C PRO A 164 24.51 -6.20 2.81
N GLY A 165 24.96 -6.24 4.07
CA GLY A 165 25.01 -5.07 4.94
C GLY A 165 23.72 -4.75 5.70
N ILE A 166 22.64 -5.53 5.55
CA ILE A 166 21.48 -5.38 6.43
C ILE A 166 21.80 -5.84 7.86
N GLY A 167 21.13 -5.23 8.83
CA GLY A 167 21.28 -5.56 10.24
C GLY A 167 20.05 -5.19 11.06
N VAL A 168 20.16 -5.33 12.38
CA VAL A 168 19.11 -4.90 13.31
C VAL A 168 19.73 -4.16 14.49
N GLU A 169 19.02 -3.15 14.98
CA GLU A 169 19.37 -2.42 16.19
C GLU A 169 18.16 -2.31 17.12
N LYS A 170 18.42 -2.16 18.42
CA LYS A 170 17.34 -1.96 19.40
C LYS A 170 16.65 -0.61 19.15
N HIS A 171 15.34 -0.59 19.23
CA HIS A 171 14.51 0.60 19.14
C HIS A 171 13.37 0.53 20.16
N THR A 172 12.81 1.67 20.60
CA THR A 172 11.88 1.86 21.74
C THR A 172 11.11 0.62 22.22
N ASN A 173 10.40 -0.08 21.32
CA ASN A 173 9.58 -1.26 21.63
C ASN A 173 9.88 -2.49 20.75
N GLY A 174 11.11 -2.65 20.28
CA GLY A 174 11.51 -3.73 19.38
C GLY A 174 12.85 -3.45 18.72
N PHE A 175 12.89 -3.66 17.41
CA PHE A 175 14.11 -3.54 16.61
C PHE A 175 13.83 -2.75 15.34
N ARG A 176 14.77 -1.89 14.94
CA ARG A 176 14.80 -1.28 13.61
C ARG A 176 15.71 -2.11 12.72
N VAL A 177 15.26 -2.42 11.51
CA VAL A 177 16.11 -3.04 10.49
C VAL A 177 16.97 -1.95 9.85
N VAL A 178 18.28 -2.11 9.92
CA VAL A 178 19.24 -1.23 9.27
C VAL A 178 19.38 -1.68 7.83
N ILE A 179 19.03 -0.80 6.90
CA ILE A 179 19.08 -1.06 5.45
C ILE A 179 20.08 -0.08 4.83
N PRO A 180 21.16 -0.57 4.17
CA PRO A 180 22.12 0.29 3.48
C PRO A 180 21.48 1.18 2.42
N ASP A 181 22.04 2.38 2.24
CA ASP A 181 21.54 3.36 1.27
C ASP A 181 21.61 2.85 -0.18
N SER A 182 22.49 1.89 -0.48
CA SER A 182 22.57 1.24 -1.79
C SER A 182 21.27 0.54 -2.22
N PHE A 183 20.39 0.18 -1.27
CA PHE A 183 19.08 -0.41 -1.59
C PHE A 183 17.98 0.64 -1.80
N LYS A 184 18.27 1.93 -1.56
CA LYS A 184 17.30 3.04 -1.68
C LYS A 184 17.35 3.63 -3.10
N VAL A 185 17.12 2.78 -4.10
CA VAL A 185 17.30 3.13 -5.53
C VAL A 185 16.22 4.05 -6.11
N GLY A 186 15.11 4.24 -5.40
CA GLY A 186 14.04 5.17 -5.79
C GLY A 186 13.03 4.60 -6.80
N HIS A 187 12.00 5.38 -7.06
CA HIS A 187 10.82 4.94 -7.82
C HIS A 187 11.12 4.55 -9.28
N GLU A 188 11.91 5.36 -9.99
CA GLU A 188 12.22 5.09 -11.41
C GLU A 188 13.02 3.80 -11.60
N ALA A 189 13.96 3.52 -10.69
CA ALA A 189 14.70 2.27 -10.71
C ALA A 189 13.79 1.06 -10.47
N HIS A 190 12.83 1.16 -9.54
CA HIS A 190 11.82 0.10 -9.34
C HIS A 190 10.97 -0.11 -10.60
N PHE A 191 10.58 0.96 -11.29
CA PHE A 191 9.84 0.86 -12.55
C PHE A 191 10.67 0.14 -13.63
N GLY A 192 11.96 0.47 -13.73
CA GLY A 192 12.90 -0.23 -14.62
C GLY A 192 12.98 -1.74 -14.35
N GLN A 193 13.04 -2.14 -13.08
CA GLN A 193 13.06 -3.57 -12.70
C GLN A 193 11.78 -4.31 -13.12
N VAL A 194 10.61 -3.67 -13.06
CA VAL A 194 9.36 -4.27 -13.56
C VAL A 194 9.42 -4.45 -15.08
N MET A 195 9.95 -3.47 -15.81
CA MET A 195 10.13 -3.56 -17.26
C MET A 195 11.10 -4.70 -17.64
N GLU A 196 12.21 -4.84 -16.95
CA GLU A 196 13.17 -5.94 -17.17
C GLU A 196 12.52 -7.31 -16.98
N ARG A 197 11.72 -7.47 -15.91
CA ARG A 197 10.95 -8.70 -15.66
C ARG A 197 9.96 -8.97 -16.79
N TYR A 198 9.19 -7.96 -17.19
CA TYR A 198 8.25 -8.08 -18.31
C TYR A 198 8.94 -8.55 -19.60
N LEU A 199 10.06 -7.93 -19.98
CA LEU A 199 10.84 -8.33 -21.16
C LEU A 199 11.36 -9.77 -21.04
N SER A 200 11.75 -10.19 -19.84
CA SER A 200 12.18 -11.56 -19.59
C SER A 200 11.05 -12.57 -19.81
N TYR A 201 9.82 -12.25 -19.39
CA TYR A 201 8.64 -13.09 -19.59
C TYR A 201 8.15 -13.07 -21.04
N LEU A 202 8.28 -11.92 -21.73
CA LEU A 202 7.99 -11.82 -23.16
C LEU A 202 8.87 -12.80 -23.96
N LYS A 203 10.17 -12.91 -23.61
CA LYS A 203 11.08 -13.90 -24.22
C LYS A 203 10.69 -15.34 -23.88
N GLN A 204 10.22 -15.61 -22.67
CA GLN A 204 9.80 -16.93 -22.22
C GLN A 204 8.42 -17.34 -22.77
N GLY A 205 7.61 -16.38 -23.20
CA GLY A 205 6.24 -16.60 -23.70
C GLY A 205 5.22 -16.93 -22.61
N SER A 206 5.57 -16.77 -21.33
CA SER A 206 4.66 -17.04 -20.22
C SER A 206 5.03 -16.26 -18.96
N LEU A 207 4.02 -16.01 -18.12
CA LEU A 207 4.17 -15.49 -16.76
C LEU A 207 4.20 -16.65 -15.75
N PRO A 208 4.75 -16.45 -14.55
CA PRO A 208 4.58 -17.37 -13.42
C PRO A 208 3.10 -17.69 -13.19
N ALA A 209 2.81 -18.92 -12.79
CA ALA A 209 1.44 -19.43 -12.68
C ALA A 209 0.53 -18.60 -11.75
N TRP A 210 1.11 -17.91 -10.77
CA TRP A 210 0.40 -17.07 -9.82
C TRP A 210 0.09 -15.66 -10.33
N GLU A 211 0.79 -15.13 -11.34
CA GLU A 211 0.66 -13.72 -11.76
C GLU A 211 -0.76 -13.39 -12.25
N ILE A 212 -1.29 -14.15 -13.22
CA ILE A 212 -2.62 -13.87 -13.78
C ILE A 212 -3.73 -14.05 -12.74
N PRO A 213 -3.81 -15.17 -11.99
CA PRO A 213 -4.85 -15.35 -10.98
C PRO A 213 -4.78 -14.29 -9.87
N ASN A 214 -3.58 -13.91 -9.43
CA ASN A 214 -3.41 -12.92 -8.36
C ASN A 214 -3.74 -11.51 -8.87
N MET A 215 -3.42 -11.16 -10.13
CA MET A 215 -3.91 -9.94 -10.75
C MET A 215 -5.44 -9.88 -10.78
N LEU A 216 -6.11 -10.99 -11.14
CA LEU A 216 -7.57 -11.07 -11.09
C LEU A 216 -8.12 -10.92 -9.67
N ALA A 217 -7.49 -11.55 -8.68
CA ALA A 217 -7.86 -11.39 -7.27
C ALA A 217 -7.68 -9.96 -6.77
N LYS A 218 -6.57 -9.30 -7.12
CA LYS A 218 -6.32 -7.89 -6.85
C LYS A 218 -7.44 -7.01 -7.40
N TYR A 219 -7.74 -7.14 -8.70
CA TYR A 219 -8.78 -6.32 -9.32
C TYR A 219 -10.19 -6.66 -8.83
N TYR A 220 -10.46 -7.93 -8.49
CA TYR A 220 -11.71 -8.32 -7.85
C TYR A 220 -11.88 -7.60 -6.51
N ILE A 221 -10.86 -7.64 -5.64
CA ILE A 221 -10.87 -6.97 -4.34
C ILE A 221 -11.13 -5.48 -4.51
N THR A 222 -10.35 -4.80 -5.36
CA THR A 222 -10.45 -3.34 -5.48
C THR A 222 -11.76 -2.90 -6.10
N THR A 223 -12.15 -3.48 -7.25
CA THR A 223 -13.34 -3.04 -8.00
C THR A 223 -14.64 -3.38 -7.29
N GLN A 224 -14.78 -4.59 -6.71
CA GLN A 224 -15.98 -4.93 -5.97
C GLN A 224 -16.11 -4.11 -4.69
N SER A 225 -14.99 -3.82 -4.02
CA SER A 225 -15.01 -3.00 -2.81
C SER A 225 -15.39 -1.55 -3.09
N VAL A 226 -14.96 -0.97 -4.21
CA VAL A 226 -15.44 0.35 -4.66
C VAL A 226 -16.95 0.28 -4.93
N LYS A 227 -17.42 -0.75 -5.65
CA LYS A 227 -18.84 -0.92 -5.96
C LYS A 227 -19.73 -1.04 -4.72
N THR A 228 -19.26 -1.68 -3.65
CA THR A 228 -20.03 -1.91 -2.42
C THR A 228 -19.70 -0.92 -1.30
N ALA A 229 -18.86 0.09 -1.55
CA ALA A 229 -18.44 1.04 -0.53
C ALA A 229 -19.63 1.89 -0.06
N THR A 230 -19.78 2.03 1.26
CA THR A 230 -20.64 3.07 1.82
C THR A 230 -19.91 4.41 1.78
N VAL A 231 -20.55 5.44 1.24
CA VAL A 231 -19.98 6.80 1.21
C VAL A 231 -20.34 7.51 2.51
N ASP A 232 -19.32 7.85 3.31
CA ASP A 232 -19.48 8.70 4.49
C ASP A 232 -19.80 10.13 4.00
N LYS A 233 -20.98 10.66 4.36
CA LYS A 233 -21.44 12.00 3.97
C LYS A 233 -20.96 13.10 4.89
#